data_AF-A0A4Q6E9F8-F1
#
_entry.id   AF-A0A4Q6E9F8-F1
#
_cell.length_a   1.000
_cell.length_b   1.000
_cell.length_c   1.000
_cell.angle_alpha   90.00
_cell.angle_beta   90.00
_cell.angle_gamma   90.00
#
_symmetry.space_group_name_H-M   'P 1'
#
loop_
_entity.id
_entity.type
_entity.pdbx_description
1 polymer ?
#
loop_
_entity_poly.entity_id
_entity_poly.type
_entity_poly.pdbx_seq_one_letter_code
_entity_poly.pdbx_strand_id
1 'polypeptide(L)'
;GLCANYIDNIKAYTQREKLRNRYTGQLEQPDERLMRSIEEKIDIPESRKDDFRREIMNYIGALAVEGKTFDYKTNERLHRALELKMFEDQKDSIKLSSLVSNVVDKSMQEKIDVVKTRLIRDFGYDDISATDILNYVASIFARGDAKERG
;
A
#
# COMPACT_ATOMS: atom_id res chain seq x y z
N GLY A 1 -3.16 -10.53 8.26
CA GLY A 1 -3.13 -9.24 7.56
C GLY A 1 -1.70 -8.89 7.19
N LEU A 2 -1.50 -8.00 6.20
CA LEU A 2 -0.18 -7.62 5.68
C LEU A 2 0.77 -7.12 6.79
N CYS A 3 0.28 -6.30 7.71
CA CYS A 3 1.04 -5.79 8.85
C CYS A 3 1.63 -6.93 9.70
N ALA A 4 0.78 -7.87 10.14
CA ALA A 4 1.22 -9.01 10.94
C ALA A 4 2.26 -9.86 10.18
N ASN A 5 2.05 -10.08 8.88
CA ASN A 5 3.02 -10.80 8.06
C ASN A 5 4.36 -10.07 7.97
N TYR A 6 4.36 -8.74 7.82
CA TYR A 6 5.59 -7.93 7.81
C TYR A 6 6.34 -8.02 9.15
N ILE A 7 5.64 -7.90 10.28
CA ILE A 7 6.25 -8.02 11.61
C ILE A 7 6.79 -9.43 11.87
N ASP A 8 6.06 -10.47 11.47
CA ASP A 8 6.53 -11.86 11.56
C ASP A 8 7.85 -12.02 10.77
N ASN A 9 7.92 -11.47 9.56
CA ASN A 9 9.13 -11.49 8.72
C ASN A 9 10.29 -10.68 9.33
N ILE A 10 10.03 -9.50 9.89
CA ILE A 10 11.05 -8.72 10.61
C ILE A 10 11.60 -9.51 11.81
N LYS A 11 10.73 -10.13 12.60
CA LYS A 11 11.14 -10.91 13.77
C LYS A 11 12.04 -12.07 13.33
N ALA A 12 11.61 -12.84 12.34
CA ALA A 12 12.39 -13.95 11.80
C ALA A 12 13.73 -13.49 11.23
N TYR A 13 13.75 -12.36 10.52
CA TYR A 13 14.98 -11.78 9.97
C TYR A 13 15.98 -11.36 11.05
N THR A 14 15.51 -10.61 12.05
CA THR A 14 16.35 -10.07 13.11
C THR A 14 16.84 -11.14 14.08
N GLN A 15 16.04 -12.17 14.34
CA GLN A 15 16.35 -13.27 15.24
C GLN A 15 17.01 -14.47 14.53
N ARG A 16 17.17 -14.41 13.20
CA ARG A 16 17.64 -15.53 12.35
C ARG A 16 16.82 -16.81 12.52
N GLU A 17 15.52 -16.64 12.70
CA GLU A 17 14.55 -17.71 12.81
C GLU A 17 13.88 -17.98 11.46
N LYS A 18 13.22 -19.14 11.35
CA LYS A 18 12.39 -19.50 10.21
C LYS A 18 10.92 -19.30 10.55
N LEU A 19 10.14 -18.95 9.54
CA LEU A 19 8.69 -18.80 9.64
C LEU A 19 8.02 -20.09 9.24
N ARG A 20 6.95 -20.45 9.94
CA ARG A 20 6.09 -21.53 9.50
C ARG A 20 5.09 -21.00 8.47
N ASN A 21 5.21 -21.45 7.23
CA ASN A 21 4.27 -21.11 6.18
C ASN A 21 2.88 -21.67 6.55
N ARG A 22 1.85 -20.82 6.53
CA ARG A 22 0.49 -21.18 6.95
C ARG A 22 -0.23 -22.09 5.96
N TYR A 23 0.23 -22.15 4.71
CA TYR A 23 -0.36 -22.94 3.63
C TYR A 23 0.34 -24.29 3.46
N THR A 24 1.68 -24.32 3.52
CA THR A 24 2.46 -25.55 3.33
C THR A 24 2.86 -26.21 4.65
N GLY A 25 2.79 -25.48 5.76
CA GLY A 25 3.23 -25.93 7.09
C GLY A 25 4.75 -26.01 7.26
N GLN A 26 5.53 -25.70 6.21
CA GLN A 26 6.98 -25.82 6.18
C GLN A 26 7.67 -24.61 6.83
N LEU A 27 8.93 -24.80 7.26
CA LEU A 27 9.78 -23.73 7.75
C LEU A 27 10.49 -23.04 6.58
N GLU A 28 10.19 -21.77 6.38
CA GLU A 28 10.70 -20.93 5.31
C GLU A 28 11.56 -19.79 5.88
N GLN A 29 12.49 -19.30 5.07
CA GLN A 29 13.27 -18.11 5.41
C GLN A 29 12.36 -16.87 5.39
N PRO A 30 12.69 -15.82 6.15
CA PRO A 30 12.00 -14.54 6.05
C PRO A 30 12.01 -14.03 4.60
N ASP A 31 10.83 -13.61 4.13
CA ASP A 31 10.63 -13.06 2.80
C ASP A 31 11.13 -11.61 2.75
N GLU A 32 12.42 -11.47 2.43
CA GLU A 32 13.04 -10.17 2.24
C GLU A 32 12.40 -9.37 1.10
N ARG A 33 11.88 -10.03 0.06
CA ARG A 33 11.25 -9.34 -1.07
C ARG A 33 9.97 -8.66 -0.62
N LEU A 34 9.15 -9.34 0.19
CA LEU A 34 7.98 -8.75 0.82
C LEU A 34 8.37 -7.55 1.69
N MET A 35 9.36 -7.71 2.56
CA MET A 35 9.79 -6.63 3.45
C MET A 35 10.29 -5.41 2.67
N ARG A 36 11.15 -5.61 1.67
CA ARG A 36 11.64 -4.54 0.78
C ARG A 36 10.51 -3.82 0.06
N SER A 37 9.51 -4.55 -0.44
CA SER A 37 8.37 -3.94 -1.14
C SER A 37 7.52 -2.99 -0.28
N ILE A 38 7.60 -3.10 1.05
CA ILE A 38 6.97 -2.19 2.01
C ILE A 38 7.94 -1.06 2.38
N GLU A 39 9.19 -1.40 2.69
CA GLU A 39 10.24 -0.46 3.11
C GLU A 39 10.54 0.60 2.05
N GLU A 40 10.52 0.22 0.78
CA GLU A 40 10.76 1.13 -0.34
C GLU A 40 9.66 2.17 -0.51
N LYS A 41 8.43 1.91 -0.02
CA LYS A 41 7.31 2.86 -0.07
C LYS A 41 7.47 4.06 0.86
N ILE A 42 8.41 3.97 1.79
CA ILE A 42 8.77 5.06 2.72
C ILE A 42 10.24 5.43 2.59
N ASP A 43 10.77 5.25 1.39
CA ASP A 43 12.09 5.67 0.95
C ASP A 43 13.21 5.12 1.84
N ILE A 44 13.07 3.86 2.31
CA ILE A 44 14.15 3.18 3.03
C ILE A 44 15.09 2.56 1.99
N PRO A 45 16.31 3.11 1.82
CA PRO A 45 17.29 2.54 0.89
C PRO A 45 17.77 1.18 1.40
N GLU A 46 18.25 0.34 0.48
CA GLU A 46 18.79 -0.99 0.79
C GLU A 46 19.86 -0.94 1.89
N SER A 47 20.73 0.08 1.85
CA SER A 47 21.79 0.30 2.84
C SER A 47 21.28 0.54 4.27
N ARG A 48 20.01 0.92 4.44
CA ARG A 48 19.38 1.19 5.74
C ARG A 48 18.35 0.13 6.15
N LYS A 49 18.16 -0.94 5.37
CA LYS A 49 17.12 -1.94 5.65
C LYS A 49 17.34 -2.60 7.01
N ASP A 50 18.59 -2.94 7.33
CA ASP A 50 18.93 -3.67 8.56
C ASP A 50 18.71 -2.80 9.80
N ASP A 51 19.13 -1.54 9.74
CA ASP A 51 18.92 -0.57 10.80
C ASP A 51 17.43 -0.33 11.03
N PHE A 52 16.67 -0.13 9.95
CA PHE A 52 15.23 0.09 10.03
C PHE A 52 14.50 -1.10 10.67
N ARG A 53 14.83 -2.34 10.24
CA ARG A 53 14.23 -3.56 10.82
C ARG A 53 14.57 -3.72 12.30
N ARG A 54 15.80 -3.37 12.71
CA ARG A 54 16.22 -3.37 14.13
C ARG A 54 15.49 -2.30 14.94
N GLU A 55 15.32 -1.09 14.39
CA GLU A 55 14.54 -0.02 15.04
C GLU A 55 13.10 -0.47 15.31
N ILE A 56 12.44 -1.12 14.35
CA ILE A 56 11.10 -1.67 14.52
C ILE A 56 11.06 -2.72 15.64
N MET A 57 12.01 -3.66 15.67
CA MET A 57 12.07 -4.66 16.75
C MET A 57 12.37 -4.07 18.11
N ASN A 58 13.25 -3.08 18.19
CA ASN A 58 13.56 -2.38 19.43
C ASN A 58 12.33 -1.66 19.97
N TYR A 59 11.55 -1.02 19.09
CA TYR A 59 10.29 -0.37 19.46
C TYR A 59 9.26 -1.38 19.96
N ILE A 60 9.08 -2.51 19.27
CA ILE A 60 8.20 -3.60 19.72
C ILE A 60 8.66 -4.13 21.09
N GLY A 61 9.97 -4.33 21.27
CA GLY A 61 10.55 -4.79 22.53
C GLY A 61 10.32 -3.80 23.68
N ALA A 62 10.49 -2.50 23.45
CA ALA A 62 10.23 -1.46 24.43
C ALA A 62 8.75 -1.46 24.87
N LEU A 63 7.81 -1.53 23.92
CA LEU A 63 6.38 -1.64 24.24
C LEU A 63 6.06 -2.91 25.05
N ALA A 64 6.66 -4.04 24.69
CA ALA A 64 6.45 -5.30 25.40
C ALA A 64 6.96 -5.26 26.85
N VAL A 65 8.11 -4.60 27.09
CA VAL A 65 8.64 -4.37 28.46
C VAL A 65 7.70 -3.50 29.29
N GLU A 66 7.01 -2.55 28.66
CA GLU A 66 5.98 -1.72 29.30
C GLU A 66 4.61 -2.42 29.44
N GLY A 67 4.48 -3.69 29.03
CA GLY A 67 3.22 -4.44 29.04
C GLY A 67 2.21 -3.95 27.99
N LYS A 68 2.66 -3.18 26.99
CA LYS A 68 1.84 -2.64 25.92
C LYS A 68 1.91 -3.54 24.68
N THR A 69 0.82 -3.60 23.93
CA THR A 69 0.77 -4.28 22.64
C THR A 69 1.23 -3.35 21.53
N PHE A 70 2.03 -3.87 20.61
CA PHE A 70 2.40 -3.13 19.41
C PHE A 70 1.17 -2.87 18.53
N ASP A 71 0.89 -1.59 18.29
CA ASP A 71 -0.07 -1.15 17.29
C ASP A 71 0.70 -0.40 16.18
N TYR A 72 0.66 -0.94 14.97
CA TYR A 72 1.34 -0.38 13.80
C TYR A 72 0.89 1.05 13.49
N LYS A 73 -0.31 1.46 13.92
CA LYS A 73 -0.83 2.82 13.75
C LYS A 73 -0.10 3.86 14.63
N THR A 74 0.55 3.40 15.70
CA THR A 74 1.29 4.30 16.61
C THR A 74 2.63 4.76 16.03
N ASN A 75 3.09 4.13 14.94
CA ASN A 75 4.26 4.56 14.19
C ASN A 75 3.80 5.12 12.84
N GLU A 76 3.70 6.44 12.71
CA GLU A 76 3.18 7.09 11.50
C GLU A 76 3.95 6.70 10.23
N ARG A 77 5.27 6.49 10.35
CA ARG A 77 6.11 6.11 9.21
C ARG A 77 5.78 4.70 8.73
N LEU A 78 5.68 3.75 9.64
CA LEU A 78 5.31 2.38 9.32
C LEU A 78 3.85 2.29 8.83
N HIS A 79 2.95 3.02 9.47
CA HIS A 79 1.54 3.06 9.10
C HIS A 79 1.36 3.53 7.65
N ARG A 80 2.04 4.61 7.26
CA ARG A 80 2.03 5.13 5.89
C ARG A 80 2.59 4.12 4.88
N ALA A 81 3.67 3.41 5.21
CA ALA A 81 4.25 2.38 4.34
C ALA A 81 3.26 1.25 4.03
N LEU A 82 2.58 0.77 5.09
CA LEU A 82 1.63 -0.33 5.01
C LEU A 82 0.36 0.09 4.26
N GLU A 83 -0.11 1.33 4.45
CA GLU A 83 -1.23 1.87 3.68
C GLU A 83 -0.90 2.01 2.19
N LEU A 84 0.28 2.56 1.85
CA LEU A 84 0.72 2.68 0.46
C LEU A 84 0.82 1.30 -0.21
N LYS A 85 1.40 0.32 0.48
CA LYS A 85 1.49 -1.06 -0.04
C LYS A 85 0.11 -1.70 -0.19
N MET A 86 -0.78 -1.56 0.79
CA MET A 86 -2.15 -2.07 0.66
C MET A 86 -2.91 -1.42 -0.49
N PHE A 87 -2.71 -0.12 -0.71
CA PHE A 87 -3.29 0.61 -1.83
C PHE A 87 -2.76 0.09 -3.17
N GLU A 88 -1.45 -0.17 -3.29
CA GLU A 88 -0.86 -0.76 -4.50
C GLU A 88 -1.29 -2.20 -4.76
N ASP A 89 -1.28 -3.05 -3.74
CA ASP A 89 -1.74 -4.44 -3.85
C ASP A 89 -3.24 -4.48 -4.24
N GLN A 90 -4.00 -3.45 -3.89
CA GLN A 90 -5.37 -3.24 -4.35
C GLN A 90 -5.46 -2.55 -5.74
N LYS A 91 -4.47 -1.74 -6.14
CA LYS A 91 -4.40 -1.08 -7.47
C LYS A 91 -4.44 -2.13 -8.58
N ASP A 92 -3.78 -3.28 -8.41
CA ASP A 92 -3.82 -4.38 -9.40
C ASP A 92 -5.12 -5.21 -9.36
N SER A 93 -5.84 -5.20 -8.24
CA SER A 93 -7.19 -5.78 -8.14
C SER A 93 -8.24 -4.91 -8.85
N ILE A 94 -7.97 -3.60 -8.96
CA ILE A 94 -8.68 -2.67 -9.84
C ILE A 94 -8.04 -2.80 -11.22
N LYS A 95 -8.36 -3.90 -11.91
CA LYS A 95 -7.83 -4.13 -13.25
C LYS A 95 -8.14 -2.95 -14.16
N LEU A 96 -7.06 -2.26 -14.55
CA LEU A 96 -6.92 -1.42 -15.73
C LEU A 96 -7.37 -2.14 -17.03
N SER A 97 -7.60 -3.45 -16.99
CA SER A 97 -8.22 -4.21 -18.08
C SER A 97 -9.69 -3.86 -18.34
N SER A 98 -10.35 -3.10 -17.46
CA SER A 98 -11.72 -2.60 -17.70
C SER A 98 -11.76 -1.32 -18.55
N LEU A 99 -10.63 -0.63 -18.73
CA LEU A 99 -10.58 0.65 -19.46
C LEU A 99 -10.45 0.49 -20.98
N VAL A 100 -10.14 -0.71 -21.50
CA VAL A 100 -9.82 -0.90 -22.94
C VAL A 100 -10.63 -2.00 -23.63
N SER A 101 -11.51 -2.73 -22.93
CA SER A 101 -12.38 -3.71 -23.58
C SER A 101 -13.83 -3.51 -23.13
N ASN A 102 -14.57 -2.73 -23.92
CA ASN A 102 -16.01 -2.77 -24.10
C ASN A 102 -16.79 -3.51 -23.00
N VAL A 103 -17.08 -2.78 -21.92
CA VAL A 103 -18.23 -2.84 -21.00
C VAL A 103 -17.74 -2.14 -19.73
N VAL A 104 -18.04 -0.84 -19.63
CA VAL A 104 -17.83 -0.08 -18.40
C VAL A 104 -18.65 -0.76 -17.31
N ASP A 105 -17.97 -1.33 -16.32
CA ASP A 105 -18.60 -1.93 -15.15
C ASP A 105 -19.50 -0.89 -14.47
N LYS A 106 -20.78 -1.21 -14.30
CA LYS A 106 -21.78 -0.27 -13.73
C LYS A 106 -21.33 0.30 -12.38
N SER A 107 -20.61 -0.49 -11.59
CA SER A 107 -20.10 -0.05 -10.29
C SER A 107 -19.01 1.04 -10.39
N MET A 108 -18.24 1.05 -11.48
CA MET A 108 -17.26 2.10 -11.74
C MET A 108 -17.93 3.37 -12.23
N GLN A 109 -18.93 3.23 -13.11
CA GLN A 109 -19.71 4.38 -13.59
C GLN A 109 -20.44 5.07 -12.43
N GLU A 110 -21.04 4.32 -11.51
CA GLU A 110 -21.68 4.87 -10.30
C GLU A 110 -20.69 5.68 -9.44
N LYS A 111 -19.45 5.22 -9.29
CA LYS A 111 -18.42 5.96 -8.54
C LYS A 111 -18.04 7.26 -9.24
N ILE A 112 -17.90 7.24 -10.56
CA ILE A 112 -17.64 8.44 -11.37
C ILE A 112 -18.79 9.44 -11.20
N ASP A 113 -20.03 8.96 -11.25
CA ASP A 113 -21.23 9.79 -11.14
C ASP A 113 -21.37 10.41 -9.75
N VAL A 114 -21.00 9.70 -8.68
CA VAL A 114 -20.95 10.25 -7.31
C VAL A 114 -19.93 11.39 -7.20
N VAL A 115 -18.76 11.24 -7.82
CA VAL A 115 -17.73 12.28 -7.81
C VAL A 115 -18.17 13.49 -8.63
N LYS A 116 -18.73 13.29 -9.83
CA LYS A 116 -19.34 14.37 -10.63
C LYS A 116 -20.41 15.13 -9.86
N THR A 117 -21.30 14.41 -9.19
CA THR A 117 -22.38 15.02 -8.40
C THR A 117 -21.83 15.92 -7.30
N ARG A 118 -20.74 15.52 -6.64
CA ARG A 118 -20.07 16.37 -5.64
C ARG A 118 -19.40 17.59 -6.27
N LEU A 119 -18.72 17.44 -7.41
CA LEU A 119 -18.11 18.57 -8.14
C LEU A 119 -19.17 19.62 -8.52
N ILE A 120 -20.32 19.17 -9.02
CA ILE A 120 -21.42 20.05 -9.40
C ILE A 120 -22.02 20.73 -8.16
N ARG A 121 -22.39 19.94 -7.13
CA ARG A 121 -23.09 20.44 -5.95
C ARG A 121 -22.23 21.36 -5.08
N ASP A 122 -20.98 20.98 -4.85
CA ASP A 122 -20.13 21.61 -3.83
C ASP A 122 -19.18 22.66 -4.44
N PHE A 123 -18.93 22.61 -5.75
CA PHE A 123 -17.97 23.48 -6.42
C PHE A 123 -18.52 24.18 -7.68
N GLY A 124 -19.80 23.99 -8.01
CA GLY A 124 -20.49 24.74 -9.06
C GLY A 124 -20.11 24.35 -10.49
N TYR A 125 -19.53 23.17 -10.68
CA TYR A 125 -19.25 22.64 -12.03
C TYR A 125 -20.56 22.29 -12.75
N ASP A 126 -20.52 22.31 -14.07
CA ASP A 126 -21.53 21.66 -14.91
C ASP A 126 -21.07 20.23 -15.29
N ASP A 127 -21.96 19.44 -15.89
CA ASP A 127 -21.65 18.04 -16.20
C ASP A 127 -20.47 17.87 -17.18
N ILE A 128 -20.29 18.81 -18.10
CA ILE A 128 -19.24 18.78 -19.11
C ILE A 128 -17.89 19.09 -18.44
N SER A 129 -17.83 20.19 -17.69
CA SER A 129 -16.61 20.62 -16.99
C SER A 129 -16.18 19.64 -15.88
N ALA A 130 -17.14 18.99 -15.19
CA ALA A 130 -16.82 17.91 -14.25
C ALA A 130 -16.22 16.69 -14.95
N THR A 131 -16.71 16.34 -16.15
CA THR A 131 -16.16 15.25 -16.97
C THR A 131 -14.75 15.57 -17.45
N ASP A 132 -14.53 16.79 -17.93
CA ASP A 132 -13.25 17.22 -18.49
C ASP A 132 -12.15 17.26 -17.43
N ILE A 133 -12.44 17.72 -16.21
CA ILE A 133 -11.48 17.67 -15.11
C ILE A 133 -11.14 16.23 -14.72
N LEU A 134 -12.13 15.34 -14.65
CA LEU A 134 -11.88 13.94 -14.32
C LEU A 134 -10.99 13.26 -15.38
N ASN A 135 -11.23 13.55 -16.66
CA ASN A 135 -10.40 13.07 -17.77
C ASN A 135 -8.98 13.67 -17.73
N TYR A 136 -8.86 14.96 -17.44
CA TYR A 136 -7.59 15.64 -17.32
C TYR A 136 -6.73 15.08 -16.19
N VAL A 137 -7.32 14.92 -15.00
CA VAL A 137 -6.66 14.32 -13.83
C VAL A 137 -6.25 12.87 -14.14
N ALA A 138 -7.12 12.07 -14.75
CA ALA A 138 -6.78 10.71 -15.19
C ALA A 138 -5.59 10.70 -16.17
N SER A 139 -5.53 11.67 -17.08
CA SER A 139 -4.42 11.80 -18.04
C SER A 139 -3.09 12.19 -17.37
N ILE A 140 -3.11 12.98 -16.29
CA ILE A 140 -1.91 13.32 -15.50
C ILE A 140 -1.37 12.05 -14.84
N PHE A 141 -2.23 11.27 -14.19
CA PHE A 141 -1.83 10.02 -13.56
C PHE A 141 -1.28 9.02 -14.58
N ALA A 142 -1.90 8.91 -15.75
CA ALA A 142 -1.42 8.04 -16.83
C ALA A 142 -0.04 8.47 -17.39
N ARG A 143 0.26 9.78 -17.42
CA ARG A 143 1.57 10.30 -17.84
C ARG A 143 2.63 10.22 -16.74
N GLY A 144 2.24 10.34 -15.47
CA GLY A 144 3.11 10.13 -14.31
C GLY A 144 3.67 8.70 -14.26
N ASP A 145 2.79 7.71 -14.45
CA ASP A 145 3.16 6.28 -14.49
C ASP A 145 4.10 5.93 -15.67
N ALA A 146 4.13 6.74 -16.74
CA ALA A 146 5.01 6.54 -17.91
C ALA A 146 6.45 7.06 -17.70
N LYS A 147 6.66 7.98 -16.76
CA LYS A 147 7.97 8.61 -16.52
C LYS A 147 8.86 7.83 -15.53
N GLU A 148 8.28 6.93 -14.75
CA GLU A 148 9.00 6.03 -13.82
C GLU A 148 9.48 4.72 -14.46
N ARG A 149 9.21 4.50 -15.76
CA ARG A 149 9.62 3.30 -16.50
C ARG A 149 10.70 3.54 -17.56
N GLY A 150 11.40 4.68 -17.50
CA GLY A 150 12.50 5.05 -18.40
C GLY A 150 13.87 4.93 -17.75
#